data_AF-A0A0B6TP89-F1
#
_entry.id   AF-A0A0B6TP89-F1
#
_cell.length_a   1.000
_cell.length_b   1.000
_cell.length_c   1.000
_cell.angle_alpha   90.00
_cell.angle_beta   90.00
_cell.angle_gamma   90.00
#
_symmetry.space_group_name_H-M   'P 1'
#
loop_
_entity.id
_entity.type
_entity.pdbx_description
1 polymer ?
#
loop_
_entity_poly.entity_id
_entity_poly.type
_entity_poly.pdbx_seq_one_letter_code
_entity_poly.pdbx_strand_id
1 'polypeptide(L)'
;MSITPAALARLVDAEKLLVVSDFDGTLAGFSPDIYAVPVNLDSVAALTRLAGLPDTHVALLTGRHLEGLARVCPLRDPVVLAGSHGSESAEHAVALTGEMRAKLDAVEEQLAEFASHPQTYIEFKPFQRVAHAAALASTDQATADALLEAVMSVEVPGVRVTRGKNIVEFSVSDATKGTWLAAEIARVQPTVALFIGDDATDEDGFRVLRAGDVGVKVGAGNTAAGERVADIPAVAELLTSLADGRAARLGLPRPVAERFEAVAAGFSAEVHRVHDWSAATPCEGWSARDIVNHLLTWYPANLRDAGIDLAFTADLQADPAGAWFEFVSAVRGVLADPARADAVFTAGPDEGGTVARATAGFLLPDIFMHTWDLARSQGRDVELDADYAARNLAGMESVGDALQDSGRFGPPVPVPADQPAGIRLMAYAGRDPGFGLRA
;
A
#
# COMPACT_ATOMS: atom_id res chain seq x y z
N MET A 1 5.91 22.13 6.45
CA MET A 1 7.24 22.11 5.82
C MET A 1 7.38 20.76 5.14
N SER A 2 7.83 20.74 3.90
CA SER A 2 8.24 19.52 3.19
C SER A 2 9.69 19.18 3.53
N ILE A 3 10.12 17.95 3.24
CA ILE A 3 11.54 17.57 3.38
C ILE A 3 12.41 18.37 2.39
N THR A 4 13.72 18.42 2.64
CA THR A 4 14.62 19.13 1.72
C THR A 4 14.62 18.52 0.31
N PRO A 5 14.76 19.33 -0.76
CA PRO A 5 14.89 18.81 -2.13
C PRO A 5 16.06 17.84 -2.30
N ALA A 6 17.15 18.03 -1.56
CA ALA A 6 18.29 17.13 -1.57
C ALA A 6 17.99 15.76 -0.94
N ALA A 7 17.19 15.72 0.13
CA ALA A 7 16.73 14.46 0.70
C ALA A 7 15.80 13.72 -0.25
N LEU A 8 14.83 14.42 -0.87
CA LEU A 8 13.94 13.82 -1.86
C LEU A 8 14.71 13.29 -3.08
N ALA A 9 15.63 14.07 -3.64
CA ALA A 9 16.43 13.64 -4.79
C ALA A 9 17.24 12.38 -4.49
N ARG A 10 17.84 12.28 -3.30
CA ARG A 10 18.57 11.08 -2.85
C ARG A 10 17.67 9.85 -2.74
N LEU A 11 16.42 10.00 -2.30
CA LEU A 11 15.45 8.90 -2.24
C LEU A 11 15.00 8.47 -3.64
N VAL A 12 14.71 9.43 -4.51
CA VAL A 12 14.39 9.18 -5.92
C VAL A 12 15.55 8.46 -6.60
N ASP A 13 16.78 8.93 -6.38
CA ASP A 13 17.98 8.45 -7.06
C ASP A 13 18.59 7.16 -6.49
N ALA A 14 18.07 6.67 -5.37
CA ALA A 14 18.55 5.43 -4.75
C ALA A 14 18.44 4.26 -5.73
N GLU A 15 19.53 3.50 -5.89
CA GLU A 15 19.52 2.25 -6.68
C GLU A 15 18.52 1.27 -6.05
N LYS A 16 18.71 0.94 -4.77
CA LYS A 16 17.76 0.16 -3.97
C LYS A 16 17.17 1.00 -2.84
N LEU A 17 15.86 1.12 -2.81
CA LEU A 17 15.13 1.93 -1.83
C LEU A 17 14.35 1.04 -0.86
N LEU A 18 14.42 1.37 0.43
CA LEU A 18 13.51 0.86 1.45
C LEU A 18 12.66 2.02 1.97
N VAL A 19 11.34 1.92 1.90
CA VAL A 19 10.39 2.88 2.47
C VAL A 19 9.65 2.19 3.60
N VAL A 20 9.81 2.70 4.81
CA VAL A 20 9.07 2.24 5.99
C VAL A 20 8.23 3.38 6.52
N SER A 21 6.95 3.14 6.73
CA SER A 21 6.04 4.12 7.34
C SER A 21 5.39 3.53 8.57
N ASP A 22 5.22 4.35 9.60
CA ASP A 22 4.22 4.08 10.62
C ASP A 22 2.79 4.29 10.07
N PHE A 23 1.77 3.85 10.81
CA PHE A 23 0.37 3.93 10.41
C PHE A 23 -0.42 5.04 11.12
N ASP A 24 -0.67 4.91 12.43
CA ASP A 24 -1.45 5.89 13.19
C ASP A 24 -0.66 7.19 13.34
N GLY A 25 -1.30 8.35 13.23
CA GLY A 25 -0.61 9.66 13.26
C GLY A 25 0.25 9.98 12.02
N THR A 26 0.54 8.99 11.17
CA THR A 26 1.37 9.12 9.96
C THR A 26 0.57 8.96 8.66
N LEU A 27 -0.12 7.83 8.47
CA LEU A 27 -0.99 7.56 7.32
C LEU A 27 -2.48 7.66 7.67
N ALA A 28 -2.82 7.46 8.94
CA ALA A 28 -4.18 7.52 9.46
C ALA A 28 -4.27 8.50 10.62
N GLY A 29 -5.39 9.22 10.73
CA GLY A 29 -5.65 10.07 11.89
C GLY A 29 -6.03 9.25 13.13
N PHE A 30 -6.24 9.94 14.24
CA PHE A 30 -6.74 9.32 15.47
C PHE A 30 -8.27 9.37 15.55
N SER A 31 -8.87 8.35 16.16
CA SER A 31 -10.32 8.27 16.38
C SER A 31 -10.58 7.66 17.77
N PRO A 32 -11.67 8.06 18.46
CA PRO A 32 -12.10 7.39 19.69
C PRO A 32 -12.44 5.91 19.47
N ASP A 33 -12.96 5.57 18.29
CA ASP A 33 -13.07 4.19 17.83
C ASP A 33 -11.81 3.84 17.04
N ILE A 34 -10.98 2.97 17.63
CA ILE A 34 -9.70 2.55 17.06
C ILE A 34 -9.84 1.86 15.70
N TYR A 35 -11.03 1.39 15.32
CA TYR A 35 -11.29 0.78 14.01
C TYR A 35 -11.99 1.72 13.01
N ALA A 36 -12.34 2.94 13.43
CA ALA A 36 -12.91 3.97 12.56
C ALA A 36 -11.93 5.14 12.41
N VAL A 37 -10.67 4.84 12.11
CA VAL A 37 -9.64 5.86 11.87
C VAL A 37 -9.70 6.38 10.42
N PRO A 38 -9.63 7.71 10.20
CA PRO A 38 -9.59 8.26 8.86
C PRO A 38 -8.24 7.98 8.22
N VAL A 39 -8.21 7.08 7.23
CA VAL A 39 -6.99 6.71 6.48
C VAL A 39 -6.81 7.66 5.31
N ASN A 40 -5.58 8.17 5.12
CA ASN A 40 -5.23 8.96 3.96
C ASN A 40 -4.98 8.05 2.75
N LEU A 41 -5.93 8.02 1.83
CA LEU A 41 -5.88 7.17 0.64
C LEU A 41 -4.81 7.61 -0.38
N ASP A 42 -4.35 8.86 -0.33
CA ASP A 42 -3.24 9.33 -1.17
C ASP A 42 -1.91 8.73 -0.73
N SER A 43 -1.66 8.66 0.58
CA SER A 43 -0.48 7.97 1.10
C SER A 43 -0.52 6.47 0.81
N VAL A 44 -1.68 5.83 0.98
CA VAL A 44 -1.89 4.42 0.63
C VAL A 44 -1.56 4.19 -0.85
N ALA A 45 -2.16 4.98 -1.75
CA ALA A 45 -1.95 4.88 -3.18
C ALA A 45 -0.47 5.09 -3.56
N ALA A 46 0.21 6.05 -2.93
CA ALA A 46 1.64 6.29 -3.17
C ALA A 46 2.52 5.12 -2.70
N LEU A 47 2.26 4.53 -1.53
CA LEU A 47 2.97 3.34 -1.04
C LEU A 47 2.72 2.12 -1.95
N THR A 48 1.48 1.91 -2.39
CA THR A 48 1.13 0.86 -3.36
C THR A 48 1.91 1.03 -4.68
N ARG A 49 1.99 2.26 -5.23
CA ARG A 49 2.80 2.55 -6.43
C ARG A 49 4.28 2.24 -6.20
N LEU A 50 4.85 2.74 -5.11
CA LEU A 50 6.25 2.50 -4.75
C LEU A 50 6.56 1.00 -4.65
N ALA A 51 5.66 0.22 -4.07
CA ALA A 51 5.85 -1.21 -3.88
C ALA A 51 5.87 -2.02 -5.19
N GLY A 52 5.28 -1.49 -6.27
CA GLY A 52 5.36 -2.09 -7.60
C GLY A 52 6.58 -1.68 -8.44
N LEU A 53 7.35 -0.68 -7.99
CA LEU A 53 8.53 -0.21 -8.72
C LEU A 53 9.73 -1.13 -8.50
N PRO A 54 10.59 -1.33 -9.51
CA PRO A 54 11.79 -2.16 -9.35
C PRO A 54 12.71 -1.60 -8.26
N ASP A 55 13.43 -2.51 -7.59
CA ASP A 55 14.36 -2.20 -6.51
C ASP A 55 13.79 -1.31 -5.39
N THR A 56 12.49 -1.42 -5.14
CA THR A 56 11.77 -0.62 -4.14
C THR A 56 11.03 -1.53 -3.18
N HIS A 57 11.41 -1.48 -1.90
CA HIS A 57 10.80 -2.27 -0.84
C HIS A 57 9.98 -1.33 0.03
N VAL A 58 8.73 -1.70 0.31
CA VAL A 58 7.82 -0.87 1.10
C VAL A 58 7.30 -1.69 2.27
N ALA A 59 7.33 -1.09 3.46
CA ALA A 59 6.81 -1.70 4.67
C ALA A 59 5.96 -0.71 5.49
N LEU A 60 4.92 -1.23 6.10
CA LEU A 60 4.16 -0.56 7.15
C LEU A 60 4.55 -1.16 8.50
N LEU A 61 5.07 -0.34 9.41
CA LEU A 61 5.56 -0.75 10.73
C LEU A 61 4.76 -0.06 11.83
N THR A 62 3.85 -0.79 12.47
CA THR A 62 2.82 -0.23 13.37
C THR A 62 2.79 -0.89 14.74
N GLY A 63 2.27 -0.17 15.74
CA GLY A 63 1.91 -0.72 17.05
C GLY A 63 0.60 -1.53 17.08
N ARG A 64 -0.21 -1.47 16.00
CA ARG A 64 -1.39 -2.32 15.83
C ARG A 64 -0.95 -3.77 15.61
N HIS A 65 -1.69 -4.72 16.20
CA HIS A 65 -1.54 -6.14 15.84
C HIS A 65 -2.10 -6.38 14.42
N LEU A 66 -1.63 -7.39 13.70
CA LEU A 66 -1.95 -7.54 12.27
C LEU A 66 -3.45 -7.77 12.00
N GLU A 67 -4.14 -8.50 12.87
CA GLU A 67 -5.59 -8.72 12.74
C GLU A 67 -6.37 -7.39 12.83
N GLY A 68 -6.02 -6.53 13.78
CA GLY A 68 -6.65 -5.22 13.95
C GLY A 68 -6.27 -4.25 12.83
N LEU A 69 -5.03 -4.31 12.34
CA LEU A 69 -4.58 -3.54 11.19
C LEU A 69 -5.38 -3.90 9.92
N ALA A 70 -5.62 -5.19 9.67
CA ALA A 70 -6.35 -5.67 8.48
C ALA A 70 -7.79 -5.14 8.38
N ARG A 71 -8.37 -4.65 9.49
CA ARG A 71 -9.71 -4.05 9.53
C ARG A 71 -9.74 -2.59 9.03
N VAL A 72 -8.60 -1.91 9.05
CA VAL A 72 -8.51 -0.46 8.77
C VAL A 72 -7.55 -0.12 7.65
N CYS A 73 -6.51 -0.91 7.45
CA CYS A 73 -5.47 -0.64 6.47
C CYS A 73 -5.81 -1.36 5.15
N PRO A 74 -5.97 -0.61 4.05
CA PRO A 74 -6.25 -1.20 2.75
C PRO A 74 -5.00 -1.74 2.02
N LEU A 75 -3.79 -1.48 2.54
CA LEU A 75 -2.54 -1.95 1.92
C LEU A 75 -2.48 -3.47 1.88
N ARG A 76 -1.95 -4.00 0.78
CA ARG A 76 -1.81 -5.44 0.50
C ARG A 76 -0.43 -5.73 -0.08
N ASP A 77 -0.12 -7.01 -0.30
CA ASP A 77 1.09 -7.43 -1.00
C ASP A 77 1.31 -6.65 -2.32
N PRO A 78 2.55 -6.21 -2.61
CA PRO A 78 3.79 -6.63 -1.97
C PRO A 78 4.25 -5.73 -0.81
N VAL A 79 3.38 -4.87 -0.27
CA VAL A 79 3.72 -4.07 0.92
C VAL A 79 3.83 -4.99 2.13
N VAL A 80 4.99 -4.97 2.78
CA VAL A 80 5.24 -5.71 4.00
C VAL A 80 4.44 -5.11 5.15
N LEU A 81 3.70 -5.93 5.90
CA LEU A 81 2.97 -5.48 7.09
C LEU A 81 3.64 -6.02 8.36
N ALA A 82 4.10 -5.10 9.21
CA ALA A 82 4.75 -5.40 10.47
C ALA A 82 3.94 -4.81 11.65
N GLY A 83 3.21 -5.67 12.35
CA GLY A 83 2.38 -5.33 13.50
C GLY A 83 3.07 -5.53 14.85
N SER A 84 2.41 -5.09 15.92
CA SER A 84 2.87 -5.19 17.32
C SER A 84 4.33 -4.72 17.49
N HIS A 85 4.62 -3.54 16.94
CA HIS A 85 5.95 -2.91 16.92
C HIS A 85 7.04 -3.77 16.27
N GLY A 86 6.66 -4.61 15.29
CA GLY A 86 7.54 -5.50 14.54
C GLY A 86 7.57 -6.95 15.06
N SER A 87 6.81 -7.28 16.11
CA SER A 87 6.72 -8.67 16.60
C SER A 87 5.94 -9.57 15.62
N GLU A 88 5.02 -8.99 14.85
CA GLU A 88 4.21 -9.69 13.85
C GLU A 88 4.62 -9.24 12.44
N SER A 89 5.52 -9.97 11.79
CA SER A 89 5.91 -9.74 10.38
C SER A 89 6.36 -11.06 9.78
N ALA A 90 6.08 -11.32 8.51
CA ALA A 90 6.48 -12.58 7.87
C ALA A 90 8.01 -12.70 7.75
N GLU A 91 8.68 -11.57 7.58
CA GLU A 91 10.12 -11.42 7.34
C GLU A 91 10.94 -11.61 8.61
N HIS A 92 10.38 -11.18 9.76
CA HIS A 92 11.04 -11.18 11.07
C HIS A 92 10.14 -11.80 12.15
N ALA A 93 9.38 -12.83 11.79
CA ALA A 93 8.34 -13.41 12.64
C ALA A 93 8.89 -13.82 14.01
N VAL A 94 8.33 -13.24 15.07
CA VAL A 94 8.58 -13.72 16.43
C VAL A 94 7.59 -14.85 16.71
N ALA A 95 8.09 -16.05 16.99
CA ALA A 95 7.23 -17.15 17.40
C ALA A 95 6.77 -16.93 18.85
N LEU A 96 5.45 -16.85 19.06
CA LEU A 96 4.90 -16.76 20.42
C LEU A 96 5.06 -18.09 21.15
N THR A 97 6.04 -18.17 22.04
CA THR A 97 6.38 -19.40 22.76
C THR A 97 5.42 -19.70 23.91
N GLY A 98 5.42 -20.94 24.40
CA GLY A 98 4.65 -21.32 25.60
C GLY A 98 5.06 -20.52 26.85
N GLU A 99 6.34 -20.15 26.96
CA GLU A 99 6.83 -19.30 28.06
C GLU A 99 6.28 -17.87 27.96
N MET A 100 6.28 -17.28 26.75
CA MET A 100 5.67 -15.97 26.52
C MET A 100 4.17 -15.98 26.82
N ARG A 101 3.46 -17.06 26.45
CA ARG A 101 2.05 -17.23 26.79
C ARG A 101 1.83 -17.27 28.30
N ALA A 102 2.61 -18.08 29.03
CA ALA A 102 2.51 -18.16 30.48
C ALA A 102 2.79 -16.82 31.17
N LYS A 103 3.70 -16.00 30.62
CA LYS A 103 3.94 -14.62 31.11
C LYS A 103 2.73 -13.71 30.86
N LEU A 104 2.09 -13.79 29.70
CA LEU A 104 0.86 -13.04 29.42
C LEU A 104 -0.26 -13.45 30.37
N ASP A 105 -0.46 -14.75 30.60
CA ASP A 105 -1.47 -15.25 31.52
C ASP A 105 -1.21 -14.77 32.97
N ALA A 106 0.06 -14.74 33.39
CA ALA A 106 0.45 -14.21 34.71
C ALA A 106 0.22 -12.69 34.84
N VAL A 107 0.38 -11.92 33.75
CA VAL A 107 0.02 -10.50 33.71
C VAL A 107 -1.50 -10.37 33.83
N GLU A 108 -2.28 -11.14 33.06
CA GLU A 108 -3.75 -11.09 33.09
C GLU A 108 -4.31 -11.35 34.49
N GLU A 109 -3.80 -12.36 35.19
CA GLU A 109 -4.21 -12.70 36.55
C GLU A 109 -4.01 -11.51 37.50
N GLN A 110 -2.88 -10.81 37.39
CA GLN A 110 -2.57 -9.64 38.22
C GLN A 110 -3.38 -8.39 37.83
N LEU A 111 -3.87 -8.31 36.59
CA LEU A 111 -4.71 -7.20 36.13
C LEU A 111 -6.21 -7.41 36.38
N ALA A 112 -6.62 -8.52 37.00
CA ALA A 112 -8.02 -8.86 37.22
C ALA A 112 -8.79 -7.79 38.03
N GLU A 113 -8.15 -7.20 39.05
CA GLU A 113 -8.76 -6.11 39.83
C GLU A 113 -8.94 -4.85 38.98
N PHE A 114 -7.94 -4.48 38.18
CA PHE A 114 -8.03 -3.35 37.27
C PHE A 114 -9.16 -3.54 36.25
N ALA A 115 -9.31 -4.74 35.69
CA ALA A 115 -10.35 -5.08 34.74
C ALA A 115 -11.77 -5.11 35.34
N SER A 116 -11.91 -5.17 36.67
CA SER A 116 -13.20 -5.19 37.34
C SER A 116 -13.89 -3.82 37.41
N HIS A 117 -13.15 -2.73 37.18
CA HIS A 117 -13.70 -1.38 37.21
C HIS A 117 -14.51 -1.11 35.92
N PRO A 118 -15.74 -0.54 36.02
CA PRO A 118 -16.68 -0.48 34.88
C PRO A 118 -16.25 0.41 33.70
N GLN A 119 -15.25 1.25 33.90
CA GLN A 119 -14.72 2.20 32.89
C GLN A 119 -13.27 1.89 32.46
N THR A 120 -12.76 0.71 32.80
CA THR A 120 -11.44 0.23 32.39
C THR A 120 -11.60 -1.11 31.68
N TYR A 121 -10.59 -1.51 30.91
CA TYR A 121 -10.55 -2.83 30.29
C TYR A 121 -9.11 -3.23 29.94
N ILE A 122 -8.91 -4.52 29.69
CA ILE A 122 -7.64 -5.05 29.15
C ILE A 122 -7.86 -5.35 27.66
N GLU A 123 -7.01 -4.78 26.81
CA GLU A 123 -6.90 -5.19 25.42
C GLU A 123 -5.91 -6.35 25.31
N PHE A 124 -6.33 -7.40 24.61
CA PHE A 124 -5.55 -8.62 24.42
C PHE A 124 -4.95 -8.60 23.02
N LYS A 125 -3.63 -8.39 22.94
CA LYS A 125 -2.86 -8.49 21.69
C LYS A 125 -2.01 -9.76 21.69
N PRO A 126 -1.50 -10.23 20.54
CA PRO A 126 -0.70 -11.46 20.49
C PRO A 126 0.51 -11.46 21.43
N PHE A 127 1.22 -10.33 21.55
CA PHE A 127 2.43 -10.19 22.39
C PHE A 127 2.26 -9.22 23.56
N GLN A 128 1.06 -8.68 23.76
CA GLN A 128 0.82 -7.64 24.74
C GLN A 128 -0.49 -7.77 25.51
N ARG A 129 -0.50 -7.26 26.74
CA ARG A 129 -1.71 -6.87 27.47
C ARG A 129 -1.66 -5.36 27.68
N VAL A 130 -2.72 -4.66 27.28
CA VAL A 130 -2.78 -3.21 27.44
C VAL A 130 -3.94 -2.87 28.36
N ALA A 131 -3.62 -2.33 29.53
CA ALA A 131 -4.58 -1.81 30.48
C ALA A 131 -5.03 -0.42 30.03
N HIS A 132 -6.31 -0.25 29.71
CA HIS A 132 -6.90 1.00 29.23
C HIS A 132 -7.77 1.66 30.30
N ALA A 133 -7.51 2.92 30.62
CA ALA A 133 -8.33 3.73 31.53
C ALA A 133 -8.81 5.06 30.93
N ALA A 134 -8.73 5.24 29.61
CA ALA A 134 -9.10 6.49 28.95
C ALA A 134 -10.57 6.90 29.21
N ALA A 135 -11.50 5.94 29.24
CA ALA A 135 -12.91 6.22 29.54
C ALA A 135 -13.09 6.72 30.98
N LEU A 136 -12.43 6.11 31.96
CA LEU A 136 -12.40 6.61 33.34
C LEU A 136 -11.76 8.00 33.42
N ALA A 137 -10.62 8.20 32.75
CA ALA A 137 -9.88 9.45 32.77
C ALA A 137 -10.69 10.64 32.24
N SER A 138 -11.63 10.40 31.32
CA SER A 138 -12.55 11.42 30.81
C SER A 138 -13.51 11.99 31.87
N THR A 139 -13.81 11.20 32.91
CA THR A 139 -14.70 11.59 34.02
C THR A 139 -13.94 11.87 35.32
N ASP A 140 -12.84 11.15 35.56
CA ASP A 140 -11.99 11.26 36.74
C ASP A 140 -10.55 10.80 36.41
N GLN A 141 -9.73 11.77 35.99
CA GLN A 141 -8.32 11.56 35.66
C GLN A 141 -7.50 11.10 36.87
N ALA A 142 -7.79 11.58 38.07
CA ALA A 142 -7.03 11.25 39.27
C ALA A 142 -7.20 9.77 39.66
N THR A 143 -8.43 9.27 39.61
CA THR A 143 -8.71 7.85 39.86
C THR A 143 -8.12 6.96 38.75
N ALA A 144 -8.19 7.39 37.48
CA ALA A 144 -7.53 6.67 36.38
C ALA A 144 -6.02 6.56 36.58
N ASP A 145 -5.36 7.66 36.95
CA ASP A 145 -3.92 7.67 37.19
C ASP A 145 -3.56 6.77 38.39
N ALA A 146 -4.31 6.83 39.50
CA ALA A 146 -4.07 5.96 40.66
C ALA A 146 -4.18 4.47 40.30
N LEU A 147 -5.18 4.09 39.50
CA LEU A 147 -5.32 2.70 39.03
C LEU A 147 -4.16 2.29 38.12
N LEU A 148 -3.73 3.17 37.21
CA LEU A 148 -2.63 2.87 36.29
C LEU A 148 -1.27 2.82 37.01
N GLU A 149 -1.05 3.62 38.06
CA GLU A 149 0.13 3.49 38.93
C GLU A 149 0.13 2.14 39.67
N ALA A 150 -1.03 1.67 40.14
CA ALA A 150 -1.14 0.33 40.72
C ALA A 150 -0.83 -0.76 39.68
N VAL A 151 -1.34 -0.62 38.46
CA VAL A 151 -1.01 -1.50 37.34
C VAL A 151 0.49 -1.49 37.04
N MET A 152 1.15 -0.33 37.04
CA MET A 152 2.61 -0.23 36.80
C MET A 152 3.45 -0.99 37.84
N SER A 153 2.91 -1.26 39.02
CA SER A 153 3.59 -2.04 40.06
C SER A 153 3.56 -3.56 39.83
N VAL A 154 2.82 -4.04 38.82
CA VAL A 154 2.79 -5.46 38.42
C VAL A 154 4.15 -5.84 37.83
N GLU A 155 4.83 -6.78 38.49
CA GLU A 155 6.11 -7.31 38.04
C GLU A 155 5.95 -8.77 37.60
N VAL A 156 6.18 -9.02 36.31
CA VAL A 156 6.34 -10.36 35.74
C VAL A 156 7.73 -10.43 35.11
N PRO A 157 8.63 -11.33 35.56
CA PRO A 157 9.99 -11.40 35.04
C PRO A 157 10.06 -11.56 33.52
N GLY A 158 10.84 -10.68 32.87
CA GLY A 158 11.00 -10.67 31.41
C GLY A 158 9.81 -10.06 30.66
N VAL A 159 8.93 -9.32 31.33
CA VAL A 159 7.87 -8.52 30.71
C VAL A 159 8.28 -7.05 30.76
N ARG A 160 8.29 -6.39 29.60
CA ARG A 160 8.52 -4.94 29.49
C ARG A 160 7.22 -4.20 29.78
N VAL A 161 7.25 -3.24 30.70
CA VAL A 161 6.10 -2.40 31.06
C VAL A 161 6.32 -0.98 30.55
N THR A 162 5.36 -0.44 29.80
CA THR A 162 5.42 0.90 29.23
C THR A 162 4.19 1.71 29.60
N ARG A 163 4.39 2.92 30.13
CA ARG A 163 3.30 3.86 30.46
C ARG A 163 3.02 4.76 29.27
N GLY A 164 1.78 4.73 28.77
CA GLY A 164 1.28 5.67 27.76
C GLY A 164 0.34 6.72 28.36
N LYS A 165 -0.38 7.49 27.53
CA LYS A 165 -1.44 8.38 28.03
C LYS A 165 -2.69 7.56 28.35
N ASN A 166 -3.08 7.52 29.64
CA ASN A 166 -4.22 6.75 30.14
C ASN A 166 -4.20 5.23 29.81
N ILE A 167 -3.02 4.68 29.55
CA ILE A 167 -2.79 3.25 29.30
C ILE A 167 -1.49 2.77 29.96
N VAL A 168 -1.40 1.47 30.25
CA VAL A 168 -0.14 0.75 30.57
C VAL A 168 -0.07 -0.51 29.71
N GLU A 169 1.04 -0.69 28.99
CA GLU A 169 1.28 -1.85 28.13
C GLU A 169 2.31 -2.79 28.75
N PHE A 170 1.99 -4.08 28.81
CA PHE A 170 2.87 -5.18 29.17
C PHE A 170 3.21 -5.96 27.91
N SER A 171 4.49 -6.06 27.56
CA SER A 171 4.97 -6.78 26.38
C SER A 171 5.91 -7.92 26.76
N VAL A 172 5.66 -9.10 26.20
CA VAL A 172 6.53 -10.28 26.31
C VAL A 172 7.55 -10.39 25.18
N SER A 173 7.59 -9.39 24.30
CA SER A 173 8.51 -9.32 23.16
C SER A 173 9.50 -8.17 23.36
N ASP A 174 10.79 -8.44 23.13
CA ASP A 174 11.82 -7.41 23.13
C ASP A 174 11.83 -6.59 21.84
N ALA A 175 11.08 -7.02 20.81
CA ALA A 175 11.00 -6.29 19.56
C ALA A 175 10.49 -4.86 19.76
N THR A 176 11.14 -3.95 19.06
CA THR A 176 10.78 -2.54 18.89
C THR A 176 10.82 -2.17 17.41
N LYS A 177 10.21 -1.03 17.06
CA LYS A 177 10.30 -0.48 15.70
C LYS A 177 11.76 -0.32 15.25
N GLY A 178 12.65 0.10 16.16
CA GLY A 178 14.09 0.18 15.91
C GLY A 178 14.76 -1.16 15.60
N THR A 179 14.50 -2.20 16.40
CA THR A 179 15.09 -3.52 16.14
C THR A 179 14.60 -4.14 14.84
N TRP A 180 13.32 -3.98 14.51
CA TRP A 180 12.74 -4.46 13.26
C TRP A 180 13.32 -3.70 12.07
N LEU A 181 13.38 -2.37 12.12
CA LEU A 181 13.93 -1.55 11.04
C LEU A 181 15.41 -1.86 10.79
N ALA A 182 16.21 -2.07 11.84
CA ALA A 182 17.60 -2.47 11.70
C ALA A 182 17.75 -3.85 11.03
N ALA A 183 16.91 -4.82 11.42
CA ALA A 183 16.89 -6.15 10.79
C ALA A 183 16.45 -6.08 9.33
N GLU A 184 15.48 -5.23 9.01
CA GLU A 184 14.98 -5.05 7.66
C GLU A 184 16.00 -4.34 6.76
N ILE A 185 16.69 -3.32 7.26
CA ILE A 185 17.83 -2.69 6.56
C ILE A 185 18.92 -3.74 6.28
N ALA A 186 19.23 -4.63 7.23
CA ALA A 186 20.22 -5.67 7.04
C ALA A 186 19.78 -6.74 6.02
N ARG A 187 18.49 -7.09 5.97
CA ARG A 187 17.91 -8.05 5.04
C ARG A 187 17.81 -7.49 3.62
N VAL A 188 17.26 -6.29 3.48
CA VAL A 188 17.03 -5.65 2.18
C VAL A 188 18.32 -5.07 1.61
N GLN A 189 19.24 -4.62 2.47
CA GLN A 189 20.47 -3.92 2.07
C GLN A 189 20.21 -2.74 1.12
N PRO A 190 19.31 -1.79 1.48
CA PRO A 190 18.99 -0.68 0.60
C PRO A 190 20.16 0.32 0.54
N THR A 191 20.31 0.98 -0.61
CA THR A 191 21.20 2.13 -0.80
C THR A 191 20.77 3.27 0.13
N VAL A 192 19.47 3.50 0.24
CA VAL A 192 18.86 4.50 1.13
C VAL A 192 17.59 3.92 1.75
N ALA A 193 17.43 4.07 3.06
CA ALA A 193 16.17 3.81 3.75
C ALA A 193 15.46 5.13 4.10
N LEU A 194 14.15 5.15 3.92
CA LEU A 194 13.23 6.17 4.41
C LEU A 194 12.44 5.57 5.57
N PHE A 195 12.39 6.25 6.71
CA PHE A 195 11.46 5.93 7.80
C PHE A 195 10.63 7.16 8.17
N ILE A 196 9.30 7.01 8.22
CA ILE A 196 8.35 8.07 8.57
C ILE A 196 7.56 7.65 9.81
N GLY A 197 7.47 8.51 10.81
CA GLY A 197 6.72 8.24 12.05
C GLY A 197 6.38 9.51 12.84
N ASP A 198 5.41 9.43 13.75
CA ASP A 198 4.90 10.56 14.52
C ASP A 198 5.10 10.43 16.04
N ASP A 199 5.35 9.23 16.57
CA ASP A 199 5.26 8.97 17.99
C ASP A 199 6.62 8.74 18.67
N ALA A 200 6.58 8.47 19.98
CA ALA A 200 7.80 8.21 20.76
C ALA A 200 8.44 6.85 20.44
N THR A 201 7.66 5.88 19.94
CA THR A 201 8.18 4.56 19.55
C THR A 201 8.92 4.61 18.21
N ASP A 202 8.56 5.56 17.34
CA ASP A 202 9.28 5.83 16.09
C ASP A 202 10.68 6.39 16.33
N GLU A 203 10.93 7.03 17.47
CA GLU A 203 12.27 7.48 17.82
C GLU A 203 13.28 6.32 17.95
N ASP A 204 12.82 5.10 18.28
CA ASP A 204 13.67 3.91 18.23
C ASP A 204 14.07 3.57 16.80
N GLY A 205 13.17 3.76 15.84
CA GLY A 205 13.44 3.62 14.41
C GLY A 205 14.40 4.69 13.89
N PHE A 206 14.19 5.96 14.22
CA PHE A 206 15.09 7.03 13.75
C PHE A 206 16.53 6.85 14.24
N ARG A 207 16.74 6.34 15.46
CA ARG A 207 18.09 6.14 16.03
C ARG A 207 18.90 5.03 15.37
N VAL A 208 18.25 4.10 14.65
CA VAL A 208 18.96 3.01 13.94
C VAL A 208 19.27 3.34 12.48
N LEU A 209 18.77 4.46 11.95
CA LEU A 209 19.05 4.90 10.59
C LEU A 209 20.55 5.19 10.41
N ARG A 210 21.10 4.78 9.26
CA ARG A 210 22.51 4.97 8.92
C ARG A 210 22.75 6.38 8.39
N ALA A 211 24.01 6.81 8.37
CA ALA A 211 24.38 8.01 7.64
C ALA A 211 23.98 7.87 6.16
N GLY A 212 23.18 8.81 5.65
CA GLY A 212 22.65 8.76 4.29
C GLY A 212 21.22 8.22 4.18
N ASP A 213 20.67 7.58 5.20
CA ASP A 213 19.24 7.29 5.29
C ASP A 213 18.44 8.59 5.62
N VAL A 214 17.12 8.53 5.49
CA VAL A 214 16.21 9.67 5.69
C VAL A 214 15.16 9.31 6.74
N GLY A 215 15.26 9.89 7.92
CA GLY A 215 14.21 9.84 8.94
C GLY A 215 13.33 11.08 8.88
N VAL A 216 12.02 10.90 8.87
CA VAL A 216 11.02 11.98 8.77
C VAL A 216 10.08 11.92 9.97
N LYS A 217 10.14 12.94 10.83
CA LYS A 217 9.16 13.12 11.90
C LYS A 217 7.89 13.78 11.39
N VAL A 218 6.72 13.23 11.72
CA VAL A 218 5.42 13.88 11.47
C VAL A 218 5.02 14.72 12.68
N GLY A 219 4.57 15.94 12.46
CA GLY A 219 4.12 16.83 13.54
C GLY A 219 5.27 17.44 14.35
N ALA A 220 4.94 18.01 15.51
CA ALA A 220 5.90 18.68 16.40
C ALA A 220 6.65 17.70 17.32
N GLY A 221 7.50 18.24 18.21
CA GLY A 221 8.21 17.49 19.25
C GLY A 221 9.69 17.26 18.95
N ASN A 222 10.46 16.93 19.99
CA ASN A 222 11.88 16.56 19.86
C ASN A 222 11.98 15.25 19.07
N THR A 223 13.02 15.14 18.23
CA THR A 223 13.21 13.97 17.38
C THR A 223 14.67 13.75 17.02
N ALA A 224 15.05 12.50 16.80
CA ALA A 224 16.30 12.09 16.14
C ALA A 224 16.20 12.10 14.60
N ALA A 225 15.00 12.25 14.03
CA ALA A 225 14.80 12.37 12.59
C ALA A 225 15.52 13.62 12.02
N GLY A 226 16.14 13.46 10.85
CA GLY A 226 16.84 14.56 10.17
C GLY A 226 15.91 15.52 9.42
N GLU A 227 14.71 15.05 9.08
CA GLU A 227 13.70 15.80 8.32
C GLU A 227 12.37 15.81 9.09
N ARG A 228 11.45 16.71 8.71
CA ARG A 228 10.15 16.84 9.35
C ARG A 228 9.06 17.28 8.37
N VAL A 229 7.88 16.68 8.51
CA VAL A 229 6.65 17.13 7.86
C VAL A 229 5.61 17.57 8.89
N ALA A 230 4.67 18.41 8.47
CA ALA A 230 3.74 19.06 9.40
C ALA A 230 2.65 18.11 9.93
N ASP A 231 2.12 17.26 9.05
CA ASP A 231 0.90 16.49 9.28
C ASP A 231 0.74 15.37 8.23
N ILE A 232 -0.36 14.62 8.32
CA ILE A 232 -0.71 13.50 7.45
C ILE A 232 -0.83 13.93 5.96
N PRO A 233 -1.49 15.04 5.60
CA PRO A 233 -1.46 15.54 4.22
C PRO A 233 -0.04 15.77 3.68
N ALA A 234 0.87 16.34 4.48
CA ALA A 234 2.25 16.54 4.06
C ALA A 234 3.02 15.20 3.89
N VAL A 235 2.65 14.14 4.62
CA VAL A 235 3.14 12.76 4.37
C VAL A 235 2.68 12.27 3.00
N ALA A 236 1.40 12.48 2.66
CA ALA A 236 0.84 12.09 1.37
C ALA A 236 1.53 12.81 0.20
N GLU A 237 1.80 14.11 0.33
CA GLU A 237 2.54 14.90 -0.65
C GLU A 237 3.98 14.38 -0.84
N LEU A 238 4.67 14.07 0.26
CA LEU A 238 6.01 13.49 0.23
C LEU A 238 6.02 12.13 -0.51
N LEU A 239 5.16 11.21 -0.09
CA LEU A 239 5.11 9.87 -0.67
C LEU A 239 4.70 9.91 -2.14
N THR A 240 3.76 10.78 -2.51
CA THR A 240 3.35 11.00 -3.90
C THR A 240 4.52 11.53 -4.74
N SER A 241 5.20 12.57 -4.26
CA SER A 241 6.37 13.14 -4.95
C SER A 241 7.50 12.12 -5.12
N LEU A 242 7.73 11.27 -4.11
CA LEU A 242 8.69 10.18 -4.17
C LEU A 242 8.28 9.11 -5.19
N ALA A 243 7.01 8.69 -5.20
CA ALA A 243 6.48 7.73 -6.16
C ALA A 243 6.60 8.25 -7.60
N ASP A 244 6.22 9.50 -7.85
CA ASP A 244 6.30 10.13 -9.18
C ASP A 244 7.74 10.28 -9.64
N GLY A 245 8.60 10.86 -8.81
CA GLY A 245 10.01 11.07 -9.15
C GLY A 245 10.75 9.74 -9.39
N ARG A 246 10.47 8.73 -8.57
CA ARG A 246 11.10 7.41 -8.71
C ARG A 246 10.58 6.66 -9.94
N ALA A 247 9.28 6.69 -10.21
CA ALA A 247 8.71 6.11 -11.42
C ALA A 247 9.29 6.76 -12.68
N ALA A 248 9.38 8.09 -12.71
CA ALA A 248 9.97 8.83 -13.82
C ALA A 248 11.47 8.50 -14.02
N ARG A 249 12.23 8.31 -12.92
CA ARG A 249 13.64 7.92 -12.99
C ARG A 249 13.82 6.51 -13.55
N LEU A 250 13.04 5.54 -13.07
CA LEU A 250 13.22 4.13 -13.39
C LEU A 250 12.58 3.76 -14.74
N GLY A 251 11.49 4.44 -15.11
CA GLY A 251 10.60 4.04 -16.18
C GLY A 251 9.97 2.67 -15.93
N LEU A 252 9.18 2.19 -16.89
CA LEU A 252 8.66 0.82 -16.82
C LEU A 252 9.74 -0.21 -17.18
N PRO A 253 9.88 -1.29 -16.35
CA PRO A 253 10.90 -2.29 -16.56
C PRO A 253 10.65 -3.14 -17.83
N ARG A 254 11.72 -3.77 -18.33
CA ARG A 254 11.65 -4.62 -19.53
C ARG A 254 11.09 -6.03 -19.26
N PRO A 255 11.52 -6.74 -18.20
CA PRO A 255 10.95 -8.05 -17.87
C PRO A 255 9.45 -7.97 -17.63
N VAL A 256 8.68 -8.93 -18.17
CA VAL A 256 7.22 -8.87 -18.13
C VAL A 256 6.67 -8.91 -16.70
N ALA A 257 7.26 -9.70 -15.81
CA ALA A 257 6.82 -9.83 -14.42
C ALA A 257 6.99 -8.50 -13.67
N GLU A 258 8.19 -7.90 -13.73
CA GLU A 258 8.45 -6.59 -13.12
C GLU A 258 7.57 -5.49 -13.75
N ARG A 259 7.33 -5.56 -15.07
CA ARG A 259 6.47 -4.55 -15.73
C ARG A 259 5.02 -4.71 -15.31
N PHE A 260 4.57 -5.95 -15.11
CA PHE A 260 3.27 -6.23 -14.53
C PHE A 260 3.13 -5.63 -13.15
N GLU A 261 4.12 -5.80 -12.25
CA GLU A 261 4.09 -5.19 -10.92
C GLU A 261 3.95 -3.66 -11.00
N ALA A 262 4.77 -3.00 -11.82
CA ALA A 262 4.74 -1.54 -11.94
C ALA A 262 3.40 -1.02 -12.51
N VAL A 263 2.89 -1.65 -13.57
CA VAL A 263 1.63 -1.26 -14.22
C VAL A 263 0.43 -1.55 -13.33
N ALA A 264 0.37 -2.76 -12.73
CA ALA A 264 -0.71 -3.15 -11.84
C ALA A 264 -0.72 -2.32 -10.55
N ALA A 265 0.43 -1.90 -10.04
CA ALA A 265 0.52 -1.01 -8.88
C ALA A 265 -0.04 0.39 -9.18
N GLY A 266 0.16 0.90 -10.40
CA GLY A 266 -0.48 2.14 -10.86
C GLY A 266 -2.01 2.07 -10.82
N PHE A 267 -2.58 1.00 -11.38
CA PHE A 267 -4.04 0.80 -11.33
C PHE A 267 -4.54 0.54 -9.90
N SER A 268 -3.85 -0.30 -9.13
CA SER A 268 -4.18 -0.60 -7.73
C SER A 268 -4.23 0.65 -6.85
N ALA A 269 -3.36 1.62 -7.11
CA ALA A 269 -3.35 2.89 -6.40
C ALA A 269 -4.62 3.72 -6.68
N GLU A 270 -5.13 3.69 -7.90
CA GLU A 270 -6.40 4.34 -8.24
C GLU A 270 -7.60 3.56 -7.70
N VAL A 271 -7.54 2.22 -7.64
CA VAL A 271 -8.57 1.39 -6.98
C VAL A 271 -8.78 1.80 -5.52
N HIS A 272 -7.71 2.09 -4.77
CA HIS A 272 -7.82 2.60 -3.40
C HIS A 272 -8.55 3.95 -3.30
N ARG A 273 -8.56 4.75 -4.37
CA ARG A 273 -9.13 6.10 -4.43
C ARG A 273 -10.54 6.14 -5.02
N VAL A 274 -11.09 5.01 -5.45
CA VAL A 274 -12.47 4.93 -5.94
C VAL A 274 -13.43 5.10 -4.77
N HIS A 275 -14.27 6.13 -4.85
CA HIS A 275 -15.32 6.41 -3.87
C HIS A 275 -16.72 6.19 -4.45
N ASP A 276 -16.86 6.16 -5.78
CA ASP A 276 -18.09 5.77 -6.48
C ASP A 276 -17.78 4.79 -7.61
N TRP A 277 -18.10 3.51 -7.38
CA TRP A 277 -17.96 2.44 -8.37
C TRP A 277 -18.98 2.49 -9.50
N SER A 278 -20.05 3.28 -9.36
CA SER A 278 -21.06 3.50 -10.40
C SER A 278 -20.76 4.72 -11.28
N ALA A 279 -19.73 5.50 -10.94
CA ALA A 279 -19.34 6.67 -11.71
C ALA A 279 -19.06 6.31 -13.17
N ALA A 280 -19.54 7.16 -14.09
CA ALA A 280 -19.28 7.03 -15.51
C ALA A 280 -17.78 7.19 -15.81
N THR A 281 -17.33 6.49 -16.83
CA THR A 281 -15.92 6.49 -17.26
C THR A 281 -15.78 7.14 -18.65
N PRO A 282 -14.55 7.46 -19.08
CA PRO A 282 -14.29 7.84 -20.46
C PRO A 282 -14.62 6.74 -21.49
N CYS A 283 -14.76 5.48 -21.05
CA CYS A 283 -15.29 4.39 -21.88
C CYS A 283 -16.82 4.50 -21.94
N GLU A 284 -17.36 4.78 -23.13
CA GLU A 284 -18.80 5.01 -23.30
C GLU A 284 -19.64 3.85 -22.75
N GLY A 285 -20.61 4.18 -21.90
CA GLY A 285 -21.54 3.22 -21.30
C GLY A 285 -20.96 2.40 -20.14
N TRP A 286 -19.69 2.60 -19.76
CA TRP A 286 -19.05 1.86 -18.67
C TRP A 286 -19.01 2.68 -17.39
N SER A 287 -19.30 2.01 -16.28
CA SER A 287 -19.01 2.49 -14.93
C SER A 287 -17.58 2.12 -14.49
N ALA A 288 -17.09 2.73 -13.41
CA ALA A 288 -15.80 2.39 -12.82
C ALA A 288 -15.69 0.89 -12.46
N ARG A 289 -16.81 0.26 -12.03
CA ARG A 289 -16.88 -1.18 -11.80
C ARG A 289 -16.69 -1.99 -13.09
N ASP A 290 -17.23 -1.51 -14.20
CA ASP A 290 -17.16 -2.23 -15.48
C ASP A 290 -15.73 -2.33 -16.02
N ILE A 291 -14.86 -1.36 -15.71
CA ILE A 291 -13.43 -1.43 -16.02
C ILE A 291 -12.79 -2.65 -15.33
N VAL A 292 -13.03 -2.82 -14.02
CA VAL A 292 -12.49 -3.96 -13.28
C VAL A 292 -13.11 -5.26 -13.80
N ASN A 293 -14.42 -5.27 -14.04
CA ASN A 293 -15.12 -6.43 -14.58
C ASN A 293 -14.55 -6.88 -15.93
N HIS A 294 -14.27 -5.95 -16.83
CA HIS A 294 -13.65 -6.23 -18.12
C HIS A 294 -12.31 -6.95 -17.94
N LEU A 295 -11.37 -6.36 -17.19
CA LEU A 295 -10.03 -6.92 -16.95
C LEU A 295 -10.10 -8.32 -16.32
N LEU A 296 -11.00 -8.52 -15.37
CA LEU A 296 -11.19 -9.79 -14.66
C LEU A 296 -11.97 -10.84 -15.45
N THR A 297 -12.61 -10.47 -16.57
CA THR A 297 -13.38 -11.41 -17.38
C THR A 297 -12.59 -11.89 -18.59
N TRP A 298 -12.06 -10.96 -19.39
CA TRP A 298 -11.46 -11.33 -20.67
C TRP A 298 -10.12 -12.03 -20.48
N TYR A 299 -9.28 -11.56 -19.56
CA TYR A 299 -7.92 -12.10 -19.42
C TYR A 299 -7.91 -13.51 -18.82
N PRO A 300 -8.68 -13.82 -17.75
CA PRO A 300 -8.80 -15.20 -17.29
C PRO A 300 -9.42 -16.12 -18.35
N ALA A 301 -10.38 -15.63 -19.15
CA ALA A 301 -10.92 -16.42 -20.25
C ALA A 301 -9.86 -16.75 -21.31
N ASN A 302 -9.02 -15.77 -21.67
CA ASN A 302 -7.89 -15.97 -22.58
C ASN A 302 -6.92 -17.03 -22.05
N LEU A 303 -6.52 -16.94 -20.77
CA LEU A 303 -5.56 -17.88 -20.16
C LEU A 303 -6.02 -19.34 -20.20
N ARG A 304 -7.32 -19.62 -20.27
CA ARG A 304 -7.83 -21.00 -20.40
C ARG A 304 -7.41 -21.65 -21.70
N ASP A 305 -7.20 -20.89 -22.77
CA ASP A 305 -6.68 -21.41 -24.05
C ASP A 305 -5.21 -21.83 -23.97
N ALA A 306 -4.49 -21.39 -22.92
CA ALA A 306 -3.16 -21.88 -22.51
C ALA A 306 -3.22 -22.92 -21.38
N GLY A 307 -4.41 -23.44 -21.04
CA GLY A 307 -4.61 -24.43 -19.98
C GLY A 307 -4.47 -23.87 -18.56
N ILE A 308 -4.57 -22.56 -18.39
CA ILE A 308 -4.46 -21.90 -17.09
C ILE A 308 -5.81 -21.34 -16.67
N ASP A 309 -6.31 -21.80 -15.53
CA ASP A 309 -7.49 -21.21 -14.89
C ASP A 309 -7.05 -20.38 -13.69
N LEU A 310 -7.60 -19.16 -13.58
CA LEU A 310 -7.38 -18.29 -12.42
C LEU A 310 -8.59 -18.42 -11.48
N ALA A 311 -8.30 -18.61 -10.19
CA ALA A 311 -9.33 -18.66 -9.16
C ALA A 311 -9.25 -17.39 -8.30
N PHE A 312 -10.41 -16.77 -8.08
CA PHE A 312 -10.62 -15.67 -7.15
C PHE A 312 -11.97 -15.89 -6.45
N THR A 313 -12.06 -15.48 -5.19
CA THR A 313 -13.18 -15.67 -4.26
C THR A 313 -14.01 -14.41 -4.05
N ALA A 314 -13.44 -13.24 -4.27
CA ALA A 314 -14.15 -11.99 -4.09
C ALA A 314 -15.32 -11.86 -5.07
N ASP A 315 -16.48 -11.43 -4.54
CA ASP A 315 -17.63 -11.07 -5.37
C ASP A 315 -17.36 -9.69 -5.99
N LEU A 316 -17.01 -9.67 -7.27
CA LEU A 316 -16.75 -8.46 -8.04
C LEU A 316 -17.87 -7.40 -7.96
N GLN A 317 -19.13 -7.80 -7.77
CA GLN A 317 -20.22 -6.84 -7.66
C GLN A 317 -20.28 -6.18 -6.29
N ALA A 318 -19.98 -6.95 -5.23
CA ALA A 318 -19.99 -6.47 -3.85
C ALA A 318 -18.67 -5.79 -3.45
N ASP A 319 -17.53 -6.30 -3.94
CA ASP A 319 -16.18 -5.85 -3.63
C ASP A 319 -15.28 -5.83 -4.88
N PRO A 320 -15.41 -4.81 -5.76
CA PRO A 320 -14.57 -4.68 -6.94
C PRO A 320 -13.08 -4.52 -6.60
N ALA A 321 -12.76 -3.87 -5.47
CA ALA A 321 -11.39 -3.68 -5.03
C ALA A 321 -10.74 -5.00 -4.62
N GLY A 322 -11.42 -5.79 -3.77
CA GLY A 322 -10.95 -7.12 -3.37
C GLY A 322 -10.74 -8.03 -4.57
N ALA A 323 -11.68 -8.05 -5.51
CA ALA A 323 -11.56 -8.83 -6.74
C ALA A 323 -10.32 -8.42 -7.56
N TRP A 324 -10.08 -7.11 -7.71
CA TRP A 324 -8.88 -6.61 -8.39
C TRP A 324 -7.58 -7.10 -7.70
N PHE A 325 -7.48 -7.02 -6.37
CA PHE A 325 -6.27 -7.45 -5.67
C PHE A 325 -6.05 -8.97 -5.74
N GLU A 326 -7.11 -9.78 -5.72
CA GLU A 326 -7.01 -11.22 -5.95
C GLU A 326 -6.54 -11.53 -7.39
N PHE A 327 -7.06 -10.80 -8.38
CA PHE A 327 -6.61 -10.91 -9.77
C PHE A 327 -5.11 -10.59 -9.90
N VAL A 328 -4.65 -9.49 -9.31
CA VAL A 328 -3.23 -9.11 -9.35
C VAL A 328 -2.36 -10.20 -8.73
N SER A 329 -2.75 -10.74 -7.58
CA SER A 329 -2.03 -11.83 -6.90
C SER A 329 -1.98 -13.10 -7.78
N ALA A 330 -3.10 -13.47 -8.42
CA ALA A 330 -3.17 -14.63 -9.28
C ALA A 330 -2.26 -14.49 -10.52
N VAL A 331 -2.28 -13.34 -11.19
CA VAL A 331 -1.44 -13.08 -12.38
C VAL A 331 0.04 -12.99 -12.00
N ARG A 332 0.38 -12.36 -10.86
CA ARG A 332 1.74 -12.40 -10.29
C ARG A 332 2.22 -13.83 -10.12
N GLY A 333 1.39 -14.71 -9.56
CA GLY A 333 1.69 -16.14 -9.41
C GLY A 333 1.89 -16.86 -10.74
N VAL A 334 1.18 -16.48 -11.81
CA VAL A 334 1.41 -17.02 -13.17
C VAL A 334 2.78 -16.58 -13.70
N LEU A 335 3.11 -15.30 -13.58
CA LEU A 335 4.34 -14.74 -14.15
C LEU A 335 5.59 -15.13 -13.34
N ALA A 336 5.43 -15.49 -12.06
CA ALA A 336 6.51 -15.98 -11.21
C ALA A 336 6.90 -17.44 -11.51
N ASP A 337 6.03 -18.22 -12.15
CA ASP A 337 6.30 -19.61 -12.55
C ASP A 337 6.66 -19.67 -14.05
N PRO A 338 7.93 -19.94 -14.42
CA PRO A 338 8.35 -20.01 -15.81
C PRO A 338 7.54 -21.01 -16.65
N ALA A 339 7.11 -22.14 -16.07
CA ALA A 339 6.32 -23.12 -16.82
C ALA A 339 4.94 -22.58 -17.22
N ARG A 340 4.36 -21.72 -16.39
CA ARG A 340 3.07 -21.07 -16.68
C ARG A 340 3.25 -19.81 -17.53
N ALA A 341 4.29 -19.02 -17.29
CA ALA A 341 4.60 -17.83 -18.07
C ALA A 341 4.96 -18.18 -19.53
N ASP A 342 5.64 -19.30 -19.76
CA ASP A 342 6.02 -19.78 -21.10
C ASP A 342 4.99 -20.74 -21.71
N ALA A 343 3.86 -20.99 -21.02
CA ALA A 343 2.77 -21.80 -21.56
C ALA A 343 2.27 -21.19 -22.88
N VAL A 344 2.02 -22.05 -23.86
CA VAL A 344 1.61 -21.66 -25.22
C VAL A 344 0.10 -21.77 -25.34
N PHE A 345 -0.53 -20.74 -25.90
CA PHE A 345 -1.95 -20.79 -26.25
C PHE A 345 -2.17 -21.80 -27.37
N THR A 346 -3.11 -22.71 -27.14
CA THR A 346 -3.45 -23.81 -28.06
C THR A 346 -4.70 -23.54 -28.91
N ALA A 347 -5.36 -22.41 -28.65
CA ALA A 347 -6.52 -21.91 -29.38
C ALA A 347 -6.64 -20.39 -29.15
N GLY A 348 -7.64 -19.78 -29.79
CA GLY A 348 -8.01 -18.38 -29.56
C GLY A 348 -7.13 -17.37 -30.33
N PRO A 349 -7.34 -16.07 -30.08
CA PRO A 349 -6.64 -14.99 -30.80
C PRO A 349 -5.12 -14.99 -30.63
N ASP A 350 -4.62 -15.58 -29.54
CA ASP A 350 -3.20 -15.62 -29.17
C ASP A 350 -2.52 -16.97 -29.49
N GLU A 351 -3.18 -17.86 -30.25
CA GLU A 351 -2.67 -19.19 -30.60
C GLU A 351 -1.21 -19.15 -31.09
N GLY A 352 -0.37 -20.01 -30.51
CA GLY A 352 1.06 -20.10 -30.81
C GLY A 352 1.94 -19.04 -30.11
N GLY A 353 1.35 -18.06 -29.43
CA GLY A 353 2.04 -17.15 -28.51
C GLY A 353 2.22 -17.76 -27.12
N THR A 354 3.10 -17.17 -26.30
CA THR A 354 3.22 -17.52 -24.88
C THR A 354 2.38 -16.61 -24.00
N VAL A 355 1.99 -17.08 -22.81
CA VAL A 355 1.29 -16.27 -21.80
C VAL A 355 2.04 -14.97 -21.53
N ALA A 356 3.34 -15.03 -21.24
CA ALA A 356 4.18 -13.84 -21.03
C ALA A 356 4.10 -12.82 -22.18
N ARG A 357 4.08 -13.31 -23.43
CA ARG A 357 3.95 -12.44 -24.61
C ARG A 357 2.56 -11.81 -24.70
N ALA A 358 1.50 -12.57 -24.46
CA ALA A 358 0.14 -12.04 -24.46
C ALA A 358 -0.09 -11.05 -23.31
N THR A 359 0.42 -11.34 -22.11
CA THR A 359 0.42 -10.41 -20.98
C THR A 359 1.07 -9.09 -21.38
N ALA A 360 2.28 -9.17 -21.93
CA ALA A 360 3.05 -8.00 -22.35
C ALA A 360 2.37 -7.18 -23.45
N GLY A 361 1.76 -7.85 -24.43
CA GLY A 361 1.19 -7.22 -25.61
C GLY A 361 -0.25 -6.73 -25.45
N PHE A 362 -1.01 -7.29 -24.52
CA PHE A 362 -2.44 -7.02 -24.39
C PHE A 362 -2.84 -6.61 -22.98
N LEU A 363 -2.57 -7.43 -21.95
CA LEU A 363 -3.01 -7.10 -20.59
C LEU A 363 -2.35 -5.83 -20.05
N LEU A 364 -1.03 -5.68 -20.21
CA LEU A 364 -0.32 -4.53 -19.65
C LEU A 364 -0.74 -3.20 -20.29
N PRO A 365 -0.83 -3.07 -21.63
CA PRO A 365 -1.43 -1.89 -22.25
C PRO A 365 -2.85 -1.60 -21.77
N ASP A 366 -3.69 -2.64 -21.59
CA ASP A 366 -5.09 -2.49 -21.18
C ASP A 366 -5.21 -1.94 -19.76
N ILE A 367 -4.50 -2.54 -18.78
CA ILE A 367 -4.42 -2.02 -17.40
C ILE A 367 -3.87 -0.58 -17.40
N PHE A 368 -2.83 -0.31 -18.20
CA PHE A 368 -2.18 1.00 -18.26
C PHE A 368 -3.14 2.10 -18.72
N MET A 369 -3.87 1.88 -19.83
CA MET A 369 -4.87 2.84 -20.31
C MET A 369 -6.04 2.97 -19.33
N HIS A 370 -6.53 1.85 -18.80
CA HIS A 370 -7.63 1.86 -17.84
C HIS A 370 -7.28 2.45 -16.47
N THR A 371 -5.99 2.59 -16.13
CA THR A 371 -5.55 3.37 -14.97
C THR A 371 -5.99 4.83 -15.11
N TRP A 372 -5.84 5.38 -16.32
CA TRP A 372 -6.30 6.74 -16.64
C TRP A 372 -7.83 6.83 -16.65
N ASP A 373 -8.51 5.85 -17.27
CA ASP A 373 -9.99 5.82 -17.30
C ASP A 373 -10.59 5.79 -15.88
N LEU A 374 -10.00 4.98 -14.99
CA LEU A 374 -10.44 4.84 -13.60
C LEU A 374 -10.21 6.15 -12.82
N ALA A 375 -9.03 6.76 -12.92
CA ALA A 375 -8.74 8.04 -12.27
C ALA A 375 -9.71 9.14 -12.73
N ARG A 376 -9.96 9.24 -14.05
CA ARG A 376 -10.88 10.24 -14.63
C ARG A 376 -12.33 10.04 -14.20
N SER A 377 -12.77 8.81 -14.00
CA SER A 377 -14.10 8.52 -13.43
C SER A 377 -14.29 9.14 -12.04
N GLN A 378 -13.20 9.33 -11.30
CA GLN A 378 -13.19 9.92 -9.96
C GLN A 378 -12.79 11.42 -9.99
N GLY A 379 -12.71 12.03 -11.17
CA GLY A 379 -12.34 13.43 -11.36
C GLY A 379 -10.87 13.75 -11.06
N ARG A 380 -9.99 12.75 -11.15
CA ARG A 380 -8.54 12.90 -10.93
C ARG A 380 -7.79 12.90 -12.24
N ASP A 381 -6.83 13.82 -12.38
CA ASP A 381 -5.89 13.77 -13.50
C ASP A 381 -4.65 12.98 -13.08
N VAL A 382 -4.31 11.95 -13.86
CA VAL A 382 -3.15 11.08 -13.64
C VAL A 382 -2.26 11.13 -14.86
N GLU A 383 -0.97 11.30 -14.64
CA GLU A 383 0.02 11.25 -15.70
C GLU A 383 0.46 9.80 -15.94
N LEU A 384 0.32 9.35 -17.18
CA LEU A 384 0.79 8.06 -17.64
C LEU A 384 2.27 8.14 -18.03
N ASP A 385 3.04 7.06 -17.81
CA ASP A 385 4.45 6.95 -18.23
C ASP A 385 4.61 7.33 -19.71
N ALA A 386 5.32 8.42 -19.97
CA ALA A 386 5.35 9.05 -21.29
C ALA A 386 5.95 8.13 -22.37
N ASP A 387 7.00 7.40 -22.02
CA ASP A 387 7.69 6.49 -22.93
C ASP A 387 6.82 5.28 -23.28
N TYR A 388 6.14 4.68 -22.31
CA TYR A 388 5.22 3.59 -22.56
C TYR A 388 3.97 4.05 -23.28
N ALA A 389 3.44 5.24 -22.96
CA ALA A 389 2.33 5.83 -23.69
C ALA A 389 2.69 6.05 -25.17
N ALA A 390 3.86 6.62 -25.46
CA ALA A 390 4.34 6.82 -26.82
C ALA A 390 4.51 5.50 -27.60
N ARG A 391 5.03 4.45 -26.95
CA ARG A 391 5.15 3.11 -27.57
C ARG A 391 3.79 2.48 -27.87
N ASN A 392 2.85 2.56 -26.94
CA ASN A 392 1.49 2.04 -27.15
C ASN A 392 0.78 2.80 -28.28
N LEU A 393 0.91 4.12 -28.32
CA LEU A 393 0.35 4.95 -29.39
C LEU A 393 0.91 4.53 -30.76
N ALA A 394 2.24 4.45 -30.89
CA ALA A 394 2.88 4.01 -32.14
C ALA A 394 2.44 2.59 -32.54
N GLY A 395 2.24 1.68 -31.56
CA GLY A 395 1.69 0.36 -31.80
C GLY A 395 0.27 0.40 -32.37
N MET A 396 -0.62 1.19 -31.76
CA MET A 396 -2.00 1.37 -32.22
C MET A 396 -2.08 2.04 -33.60
N GLU A 397 -1.25 3.06 -33.86
CA GLU A 397 -1.15 3.72 -35.16
C GLU A 397 -0.70 2.76 -36.27
N SER A 398 0.19 1.81 -35.95
CA SER A 398 0.68 0.82 -36.93
C SER A 398 -0.40 -0.16 -37.42
N VAL A 399 -1.47 -0.36 -36.65
CA VAL A 399 -2.61 -1.21 -37.02
C VAL A 399 -3.60 -0.46 -37.92
N GLY A 400 -3.63 0.88 -37.84
CA GLY A 400 -4.45 1.74 -38.70
C GLY A 400 -5.95 1.50 -38.54
N ASP A 401 -6.70 1.59 -39.65
CA ASP A 401 -8.16 1.53 -39.68
C ASP A 401 -8.73 0.22 -39.09
N ALA A 402 -7.99 -0.89 -39.19
CA ALA A 402 -8.39 -2.17 -38.62
C ALA A 402 -8.59 -2.14 -37.09
N LEU A 403 -7.91 -1.22 -36.40
CA LEU A 403 -8.09 -1.02 -34.96
C LEU A 403 -9.46 -0.40 -34.64
N GLN A 404 -9.86 0.59 -35.45
CA GLN A 404 -11.14 1.29 -35.30
C GLN A 404 -12.31 0.40 -35.71
N ASP A 405 -12.13 -0.38 -36.79
CA ASP A 405 -13.11 -1.36 -37.28
C ASP A 405 -13.34 -2.52 -36.29
N SER A 406 -12.44 -2.73 -35.33
CA SER A 406 -12.59 -3.78 -34.31
C SER A 406 -13.77 -3.54 -33.36
N GLY A 407 -14.25 -2.28 -33.26
CA GLY A 407 -15.28 -1.86 -32.30
C GLY A 407 -14.84 -1.88 -30.83
N ARG A 408 -13.56 -2.19 -30.55
CA ARG A 408 -12.98 -2.19 -29.19
C ARG A 408 -12.57 -0.79 -28.71
N PHE A 409 -12.41 0.15 -29.63
CA PHE A 409 -12.00 1.53 -29.37
C PHE A 409 -13.04 2.49 -29.94
N GLY A 410 -13.19 3.66 -29.31
CA GLY A 410 -13.99 4.75 -29.84
C GLY A 410 -13.25 5.52 -30.94
N PRO A 411 -13.94 6.35 -31.73
CA PRO A 411 -13.31 7.16 -32.77
C PRO A 411 -12.27 8.12 -32.16
N PRO A 412 -11.10 8.32 -32.78
CA PRO A 412 -10.07 9.20 -32.24
C PRO A 412 -10.55 10.63 -32.01
N VAL A 413 -10.16 11.21 -30.87
CA VAL A 413 -10.42 12.60 -30.52
C VAL A 413 -9.23 13.46 -30.95
N PRO A 414 -9.41 14.52 -31.76
CA PRO A 414 -8.31 15.40 -32.15
C PRO A 414 -7.69 16.13 -30.96
N VAL A 415 -6.37 16.06 -30.82
CA VAL A 415 -5.60 16.80 -29.80
C VAL A 415 -4.36 17.46 -30.42
N PRO A 416 -3.89 18.60 -29.86
CA PRO A 416 -2.63 19.21 -30.28
C PRO A 416 -1.44 18.25 -30.17
N ALA A 417 -0.48 18.36 -31.08
CA ALA A 417 0.67 17.45 -31.16
C ALA A 417 1.67 17.61 -29.99
N ASP A 418 1.64 18.76 -29.31
CA ASP A 418 2.44 19.09 -28.13
C ASP A 418 1.81 18.60 -26.81
N GLN A 419 0.62 17.98 -26.86
CA GLN A 419 0.03 17.33 -25.69
C GLN A 419 0.90 16.17 -25.20
N PRO A 420 0.90 15.88 -23.88
CA PRO A 420 1.60 14.74 -23.31
C PRO A 420 1.26 13.42 -24.02
N ALA A 421 2.23 12.52 -24.13
CA ALA A 421 2.07 11.25 -24.86
C ALA A 421 0.90 10.42 -24.32
N GLY A 422 0.66 10.42 -23.00
CA GLY A 422 -0.50 9.78 -22.38
C GLY A 422 -1.83 10.33 -22.90
N ILE A 423 -1.97 11.66 -22.98
CA ILE A 423 -3.20 12.29 -23.50
C ILE A 423 -3.40 11.94 -24.97
N ARG A 424 -2.33 11.96 -25.77
CA ARG A 424 -2.39 11.59 -27.19
C ARG A 424 -2.80 10.12 -27.39
N LEU A 425 -2.26 9.21 -26.57
CA LEU A 425 -2.66 7.81 -26.55
C LEU A 425 -4.16 7.65 -26.25
N MET A 426 -4.63 8.24 -25.15
CA MET A 426 -6.03 8.10 -24.73
C MET A 426 -6.99 8.73 -25.75
N ALA A 427 -6.63 9.88 -26.31
CA ALA A 427 -7.38 10.52 -27.38
C ALA A 427 -7.45 9.65 -28.65
N TYR A 428 -6.35 9.01 -29.05
CA TYR A 428 -6.33 8.07 -30.16
C TYR A 428 -7.17 6.81 -29.89
N ALA A 429 -7.23 6.37 -28.63
CA ALA A 429 -8.13 5.32 -28.16
C ALA A 429 -9.61 5.75 -28.06
N GLY A 430 -9.92 7.00 -28.41
CA GLY A 430 -11.28 7.55 -28.47
C GLY A 430 -11.81 8.12 -27.16
N ARG A 431 -10.93 8.39 -26.18
CA ARG A 431 -11.32 9.02 -24.91
C ARG A 431 -11.26 10.54 -25.04
N ASP A 432 -12.22 11.24 -24.43
CA ASP A 432 -12.18 12.70 -24.29
C ASP A 432 -11.15 13.13 -23.22
N PRO A 433 -10.08 13.87 -23.59
CA PRO A 433 -9.08 14.36 -22.64
C PRO A 433 -9.62 15.29 -21.55
N GLY A 434 -10.82 15.86 -21.72
CA GLY A 434 -11.49 16.71 -20.74
C GLY A 434 -12.39 15.95 -19.76
N PHE A 435 -12.63 14.64 -19.97
CA PHE A 435 -13.60 13.88 -19.19
C PHE A 435 -13.31 13.94 -17.69
N GLY A 436 -14.36 14.18 -16.90
CA GLY A 436 -14.34 14.12 -15.43
C GLY A 436 -13.61 15.27 -14.73
N LEU A 437 -12.85 16.09 -15.47
CA LEU A 437 -12.16 17.25 -14.89
C LEU A 437 -13.12 18.44 -14.81
N ARG A 438 -13.05 19.19 -13.71
CA ARG A 438 -13.74 20.48 -13.62
C ARG A 438 -13.03 21.49 -14.52
N ALA A 439 -13.82 22.22 -15.31
CA ALA A 439 -13.34 23.29 -16.19
C ALA A 439 -12.76 24.48 -15.42
#